data_AF-A0A843S6B4-F1
#
_entry.id   AF-A0A843S6B4-F1
#
_cell.length_a   1.000
_cell.length_b   1.000
_cell.length_c   1.000
_cell.angle_alpha   90.00
_cell.angle_beta   90.00
_cell.angle_gamma   90.00
#
_symmetry.space_group_name_H-M   'P 1'
#
loop_
_entity.id
_entity.type
_entity.pdbx_description
1 polymer ?
#
loop_
_entity_poly.entity_id
_entity_poly.type
_entity_poly.pdbx_seq_one_letter_code
_entity_poly.pdbx_strand_id
1 'polypeptide(L)' 'MNRRSLPTRTLADRPDLDQLKRQAKELLDAFRASERDAITEVTDHYHDADKATFALHDAQLVIARAYGFESWPKLK' A
#
# COMPACT_ATOMS: atom_id res chain seq x y z
N MET A 1 2.92 -4.91 21.08
CA MET A 1 3.56 -3.67 20.61
C MET A 1 2.79 -3.19 19.38
N ASN A 2 1.70 -2.44 19.59
CA ASN A 2 0.83 -1.99 18.49
C ASN A 2 1.41 -0.73 17.87
N ARG A 3 2.13 -0.87 16.74
CA ARG A 3 2.44 0.27 15.87
C ARG A 3 1.12 0.71 15.23
N ARG A 4 0.51 1.72 15.84
CA ARG A 4 -0.64 2.45 15.31
C ARG A 4 -0.08 3.30 14.16
N SER A 5 0.09 2.71 12.97
CA SER A 5 0.47 3.46 11.78
C SER A 5 -0.63 4.47 11.51
N LEU A 6 -0.31 5.74 11.74
CA LEU A 6 -1.12 6.86 11.31
C LEU A 6 -1.29 6.76 9.79
N PRO A 7 -2.48 7.01 9.23
CA PRO A 7 -2.67 6.92 7.79
C PRO A 7 -1.79 7.96 7.10
N THR A 8 -0.71 7.50 6.45
CA THR A 8 0.24 8.34 5.72
C THR A 8 -0.44 9.04 4.52
N ARG A 9 -1.64 8.59 4.14
CA ARG A 9 -2.43 9.12 3.02
C ARG A 9 -3.79 9.63 3.49
N THR A 10 -4.07 10.89 3.18
CA THR A 10 -5.41 11.49 3.28
C THR A 10 -6.31 10.93 2.17
N LEU A 11 -7.40 10.27 2.56
CA LEU A 11 -8.46 9.88 1.64
C LEU A 11 -9.15 11.13 1.08
N ALA A 12 -9.26 11.23 -0.24
CA ALA A 12 -10.16 12.18 -0.88
C ALA A 12 -11.63 11.79 -0.57
N ASP A 13 -12.52 12.79 -0.56
CA ASP A 13 -13.95 12.70 -0.18
C ASP A 13 -14.75 11.61 -0.91
N ARG A 14 -14.19 11.04 -2.00
CA ARG A 14 -14.71 9.84 -2.65
C ARG A 14 -13.59 8.83 -2.89
N PRO A 15 -13.57 7.69 -2.18
CA PRO A 15 -12.68 6.59 -2.51
C PRO A 15 -13.12 5.99 -3.85
N ASP A 16 -12.52 6.46 -4.94
CA ASP A 16 -12.70 5.87 -6.25
C ASP A 16 -11.81 4.63 -6.34
N LEU A 17 -12.43 3.47 -6.57
CA LEU A 17 -11.72 2.19 -6.71
C LEU A 17 -10.65 2.23 -7.79
N ASP A 18 -10.88 3.01 -8.84
CA ASP A 18 -9.94 3.24 -9.91
C ASP A 18 -8.69 4.00 -9.43
N GLN A 19 -8.86 4.99 -8.55
CA GLN A 19 -7.75 5.72 -7.94
C GLN A 19 -6.93 4.81 -7.02
N LEU A 20 -7.59 4.00 -6.19
CA LEU A 20 -6.90 3.05 -5.32
C LEU A 20 -6.10 2.02 -6.13
N LYS A 21 -6.66 1.52 -7.25
CA LYS A 21 -5.94 0.60 -8.15
C LYS A 21 -4.72 1.26 -8.79
N ARG A 22 -4.81 2.54 -9.16
CA ARG A 22 -3.68 3.31 -9.69
C ARG A 22 -2.58 3.45 -8.64
N GLN A 23 -2.94 3.85 -7.41
CA GLN A 23 -1.98 3.96 -6.31
C GLN A 23 -1.26 2.63 -6.03
N ALA A 24 -1.98 1.51 -6.02
CA ALA A 24 -1.36 0.20 -5.84
C ALA A 24 -0.38 -0.14 -6.98
N LYS A 25 -0.70 0.25 -8.22
CA LYS A 25 0.18 0.04 -9.37
C LYS A 25 1.42 0.95 -9.32
N GLU A 26 1.24 2.21 -8.94
CA GLU A 26 2.33 3.17 -8.74
C GLU A 26 3.27 2.72 -7.63
N LEU A 27 2.72 2.22 -6.52
CA LEU A 27 3.51 1.66 -5.42
C LEU A 27 4.32 0.44 -5.87
N LEU A 28 3.70 -0.48 -6.63
CA LEU A 28 4.40 -1.66 -7.16
C LEU A 28 5.58 -1.25 -8.06
N ASP A 29 5.37 -0.29 -8.96
CA ASP A 29 6.40 0.18 -9.88
C ASP A 29 7.54 0.88 -9.12
N ALA A 30 7.21 1.77 -8.19
CA ALA A 30 8.18 2.47 -7.34
C ALA A 30 8.96 1.52 -6.43
N PHE A 31 8.31 0.49 -5.87
CA PHE A 31 9.00 -0.53 -5.07
C PHE A 31 9.98 -1.35 -5.90
N ARG A 32 9.62 -1.71 -7.14
CA ARG A 32 10.51 -2.40 -8.09
C ARG A 32 11.67 -1.50 -8.53
N ALA A 33 11.40 -0.21 -8.75
CA ALA A 33 12.42 0.80 -9.00
C ALA A 33 13.33 1.07 -7.77
N SER A 34 13.03 0.47 -6.62
CA SER A 34 13.74 0.66 -5.35
C SER A 34 13.71 2.10 -4.83
N GLU A 35 12.59 2.80 -5.08
CA GLU A 35 12.33 4.12 -4.52
C GLU A 35 12.24 4.05 -3.00
N ARG A 36 12.91 4.99 -2.31
CA ARG A 36 13.06 4.95 -0.84
C ARG A 36 11.72 5.11 -0.13
N ASP A 37 10.87 6.01 -0.62
CA ASP A 37 9.52 6.21 -0.09
C ASP A 37 8.66 4.96 -0.23
N ALA A 38 8.69 4.31 -1.39
CA ALA A 38 7.94 3.08 -1.64
C ALA A 38 8.43 1.92 -0.76
N ILE A 39 9.75 1.75 -0.61
CA ILE A 39 10.32 0.74 0.29
C ILE A 39 9.88 1.01 1.73
N THR A 40 9.89 2.27 2.16
CA THR A 40 9.47 2.65 3.52
C THR A 40 7.99 2.34 3.76
N GLU A 41 7.12 2.71 2.81
CA GLU A 41 5.67 2.43 2.90
C GLU A 41 5.37 0.92 2.89
N VAL A 42 6.03 0.17 2.00
CA VAL A 42 5.88 -1.29 1.95
C VAL A 42 6.38 -1.92 3.25
N THR A 43 7.54 -1.54 3.76
CA THR A 43 8.10 -2.14 4.99
C THR A 43 7.33 -1.77 6.26
N ASP A 44 6.62 -0.63 6.30
CA ASP A 44 5.74 -0.30 7.43
C ASP A 44 4.49 -1.19 7.48
N HIS A 45 3.96 -1.56 6.32
CA HIS A 45 2.67 -2.26 6.20
C HIS A 45 2.76 -3.73 5.76
N TYR A 46 3.91 -4.18 5.26
CA TYR A 46 4.16 -5.52 4.71
C TYR A 46 5.59 -5.96 5.04
N HIS A 47 5.70 -6.96 5.91
CA HIS A 47 7.00 -7.51 6.31
C HIS A 47 7.56 -8.45 5.23
N ASP A 48 8.88 -8.54 5.14
CA ASP A 48 9.59 -9.45 4.21
C ASP A 48 9.16 -9.30 2.74
N ALA A 49 8.87 -8.07 2.30
CA ALA A 49 8.60 -7.79 0.89
C ALA A 49 9.87 -8.03 0.05
N ASP A 50 9.82 -9.05 -0.81
CA ASP A 50 10.87 -9.31 -1.80
C ASP A 50 10.47 -8.75 -3.17
N LYS A 51 11.38 -8.02 -3.82
CA LYS A 51 11.08 -7.36 -5.11
C LYS A 51 10.74 -8.34 -6.24
N ALA A 52 11.24 -9.58 -6.19
CA ALA A 52 10.96 -10.58 -7.22
C ALA A 52 9.58 -11.23 -7.05
N THR A 53 9.07 -11.30 -5.82
CA THR A 53 7.75 -11.88 -5.53
C THR A 53 6.65 -10.83 -5.33
N PHE A 54 7.02 -9.58 -5.02
CA PHE A 54 6.07 -8.49 -4.76
C PHE A 54 5.24 -8.18 -6.01
N ALA A 55 3.94 -8.39 -5.87
CA ALA A 55 2.96 -8.30 -6.93
C ALA A 55 1.88 -7.25 -6.63
N LEU A 56 0.97 -7.06 -7.59
CA LEU A 56 -0.08 -6.05 -7.48
C LEU A 56 -1.00 -6.29 -6.28
N HIS A 57 -1.27 -7.54 -5.91
CA HIS A 57 -2.11 -7.86 -4.76
C HIS A 57 -1.45 -7.50 -3.42
N ASP A 58 -0.12 -7.60 -3.33
CA ASP A 58 0.64 -7.17 -2.15
C ASP A 58 0.62 -5.65 -2.02
N ALA A 59 0.82 -4.95 -3.14
CA ALA A 59 0.70 -3.50 -3.18
C ALA A 59 -0.72 -3.04 -2.79
N GLN A 60 -1.77 -3.71 -3.28
CA GLN A 60 -3.15 -3.46 -2.85
C GLN A 60 -3.36 -3.66 -1.34
N LEU A 61 -2.73 -4.69 -0.76
CA LEU A 61 -2.78 -4.93 0.68
C LEU A 61 -2.06 -3.84 1.48
N VAL A 62 -0.89 -3.39 1.01
CA VAL A 62 -0.16 -2.26 1.60
C VAL A 62 -1.01 -1.00 1.59
N ILE A 63 -1.63 -0.67 0.45
CA ILE A 63 -2.56 0.47 0.33
C ILE A 63 -3.71 0.35 1.32
N ALA A 64 -4.36 -0.81 1.41
CA ALA A 64 -5.44 -1.04 2.36
C ALA A 64 -5.00 -0.79 3.81
N ARG A 65 -3.85 -1.34 4.19
CA ARG A 65 -3.28 -1.17 5.53
C ARG A 65 -2.86 0.28 5.81
N ALA A 66 -2.32 0.99 4.82
CA ALA A 66 -1.98 2.40 4.91
C ALA A 66 -3.22 3.28 5.15
N TYR A 67 -4.38 2.86 4.64
CA TYR A 67 -5.68 3.49 4.90
C TYR A 67 -6.37 2.96 6.17
N GLY A 68 -5.75 2.05 6.92
CA GLY A 68 -6.30 1.48 8.16
C GLY A 68 -7.26 0.29 7.96
N PHE A 69 -7.34 -0.26 6.75
CA PHE A 69 -8.16 -1.43 6.43
C PHE A 69 -7.32 -2.72 6.46
N GLU A 70 -7.93 -3.78 6.97
CA GLU A 70 -7.26 -5.07 7.14
C GLU A 70 -7.05 -5.83 5.82
N SER A 71 -7.82 -5.49 4.79
CA SER A 71 -7.79 -6.16 3.48
C SER A 71 -8.40 -5.28 2.40
N TRP A 72 -7.96 -5.47 1.15
CA TRP A 72 -8.49 -4.77 -0.02
C TRP A 72 -10.02 -4.87 -0.18
N PRO A 73 -10.70 -6.01 0.06
CA PRO A 73 -12.15 -6.10 0.00
C PRO A 73 -12.90 -5.21 1.01
N LYS A 74 -12.24 -4.82 2.12
CA LYS A 74 -12.82 -3.93 3.13
C LYS A 74 -12.61 -2.45 2.81
N LEU A 75 -11.64 -2.15 1.95
CA LEU A 75 -11.34 -0.80 1.46
C LEU A 75 -12.27 -0.39 0.30
N LYS A 76 -12.71 -1.35 -0.49
CA LYS A 76 -13.53 -1.13 -1.70
C LYS A 76 -15.03 -1.04 -1.46
#